data_AF-A0A820AYF4-F1
#
_entry.id   AF-A0A820AYF4-F1
#
_cell.length_a   1.000
_cell.length_b   1.000
_cell.length_c   1.000
_cell.angle_alpha   90.00
_cell.angle_beta   90.00
_cell.angle_gamma   90.00
#
_symmetry.space_group_name_H-M   'P 1'
#
loop_
_entity.id
_entity.type
_entity.pdbx_description
1 polymer ?
#
loop_
_entity_poly.entity_id
_entity_poly.type
_entity_poly.pdbx_seq_one_letter_code
_entity_poly.pdbx_strand_id
1 'polypeptide(L)'
;MSELTSSNSANHSSHDTGLYKPIDNAICTDGYFMQHENPTRNLHQINIDDLPSLQQQSTHNDLKMDELNEHILQLSAYQTTDDLSGDVQRQDTPLTNERGPPFVDSQIGITQEQYQIMKQENDYLRLNNNLLQTQLMEQPATTDGLLIWLIPDSRKRINNALCLKERYLKSPMIFTAMNGHRMQAYLDLNGTTSNEYSSSLYISIYVRLLTPIYQNLKGTVTFCVVDQSNNDPQENIERTCPVDTMMANEMIGFDYFMLKNRLYQDPSRYIRHDNIWIIVKFNQTNAERFANLPSCVQNALENIG
;
A
#
# COMPACT_ATOMS: atom_id res chain seq x y z
N MET A 1 42.51 -16.09 -53.90
CA MET A 1 42.99 -14.73 -54.23
C MET A 1 41.79 -13.81 -54.08
N SER A 2 41.66 -12.95 -53.08
CA SER A 2 42.64 -12.37 -52.16
C SER A 2 41.90 -11.93 -50.90
N GLU A 3 42.54 -12.12 -49.75
CA GLU A 3 42.14 -11.56 -48.45
C GLU A 3 42.25 -10.03 -48.47
N LEU A 4 41.45 -9.36 -47.64
CA LEU A 4 41.87 -8.15 -46.96
C LEU A 4 41.07 -7.99 -45.66
N THR A 5 41.82 -8.11 -44.58
CA THR A 5 41.48 -7.83 -43.19
C THR A 5 41.41 -6.32 -42.94
N SER A 6 40.59 -5.87 -42.00
CA SER A 6 41.01 -4.83 -41.04
C SER A 6 40.00 -4.70 -39.89
N SER A 7 40.50 -5.03 -38.70
CA SER A 7 40.02 -4.64 -37.40
C SER A 7 40.25 -3.15 -37.14
N ASN A 8 39.37 -2.50 -36.38
CA ASN A 8 39.77 -1.54 -35.36
C ASN A 8 38.67 -1.29 -34.33
N SER A 9 39.09 -1.29 -33.07
CA SER A 9 38.33 -1.05 -31.85
C SER A 9 38.57 0.36 -31.31
N ALA A 10 37.64 0.78 -30.43
CA ALA A 10 37.78 1.73 -29.32
C ALA A 10 37.43 3.22 -29.53
N ASN A 11 36.30 3.59 -28.90
CA ASN A 11 36.10 4.65 -27.89
C ASN A 11 36.78 6.02 -28.05
N HIS A 12 35.95 7.08 -28.13
CA HIS A 12 35.87 8.19 -27.15
C HIS A 12 34.75 9.19 -27.57
N SER A 13 33.71 9.34 -26.73
CA SER A 13 33.39 10.51 -25.89
C SER A 13 32.77 11.74 -26.58
N SER A 14 31.55 12.08 -26.13
CA SER A 14 30.83 13.38 -26.13
C SER A 14 29.33 13.02 -26.22
N HIS A 15 28.34 13.58 -25.54
CA HIS A 15 28.09 14.83 -24.82
C HIS A 15 27.11 14.48 -23.68
N ASP A 16 27.31 14.97 -22.45
CA ASP A 16 26.68 16.19 -21.93
C ASP A 16 25.15 16.09 -21.82
N THR A 17 24.64 15.78 -20.62
CA THR A 17 23.28 16.14 -20.21
C THR A 17 23.32 16.71 -18.79
N GLY A 18 22.93 17.97 -18.72
CA GLY A 18 22.93 18.78 -17.52
C GLY A 18 21.86 18.38 -16.50
N LEU A 19 22.17 18.77 -15.27
CA LEU A 19 21.29 19.25 -14.20
C LEU A 19 19.85 18.70 -14.15
N TYR A 20 19.59 17.84 -13.17
CA TYR A 20 18.37 17.95 -12.36
C TYR A 20 18.71 17.76 -10.88
N LYS A 21 18.39 18.78 -10.09
CA LYS A 21 18.48 18.79 -8.62
C LYS A 21 17.31 17.97 -8.04
N PRO A 22 17.49 17.23 -6.94
CA PRO A 22 16.36 16.75 -6.16
C PRO A 22 15.71 17.93 -5.42
N ILE A 23 14.37 17.97 -5.47
CA ILE A 23 13.54 18.88 -4.68
C ILE A 23 13.41 18.25 -3.30
N ASP A 24 14.24 18.69 -2.36
CA ASP A 24 13.99 18.52 -0.93
C ASP A 24 12.92 19.54 -0.52
N ASN A 25 11.72 19.05 -0.19
CA ASN A 25 10.73 19.80 0.55
C ASN A 25 9.91 18.80 1.39
N ALA A 26 10.48 18.39 2.53
CA ALA A 26 9.72 17.96 3.67
C ALA A 26 10.10 18.88 4.83
N ILE A 27 9.19 19.81 5.11
CA ILE A 27 9.28 20.74 6.22
C ILE A 27 9.18 19.92 7.51
N CYS A 28 10.31 19.70 8.17
CA CYS A 28 10.35 19.39 9.60
C CYS A 28 9.95 20.66 10.35
N THR A 29 8.73 20.68 10.89
CA THR A 29 8.40 21.57 12.00
C THR A 29 8.78 20.86 13.29
N ASP A 30 9.94 21.25 13.83
CA ASP A 30 10.27 21.07 15.25
C ASP A 30 9.32 21.92 16.10
N GLY A 31 8.76 21.34 17.17
CA GLY A 31 7.98 22.09 18.14
C GLY A 31 7.32 21.23 19.21
N TYR A 32 7.86 21.32 20.42
CA TYR A 32 7.32 20.87 21.72
C TYR A 32 7.47 19.39 22.11
N PHE A 33 8.68 19.09 22.60
CA PHE A 33 8.90 18.16 23.71
C PHE A 33 8.08 18.63 24.94
N MET A 34 7.03 17.90 25.27
CA MET A 34 6.52 17.79 26.64
C MET A 34 6.65 16.33 27.04
N GLN A 35 7.50 16.10 28.04
CA GLN A 35 7.68 14.81 28.69
C GLN A 35 6.36 14.41 29.36
N HIS A 36 5.62 13.51 28.75
CA HIS A 36 4.67 12.67 29.46
C HIS A 36 5.02 11.21 29.21
N GLU A 37 5.00 10.46 30.30
CA GLU A 37 5.57 9.14 30.48
C GLU A 37 5.16 8.18 29.35
N ASN A 38 6.15 7.56 28.73
CA ASN A 38 5.99 6.44 27.81
C ASN A 38 5.20 5.32 28.51
N PRO A 39 4.00 4.93 28.04
CA PRO A 39 3.48 3.62 28.34
C PRO A 39 4.07 2.68 27.28
N THR A 40 5.35 2.35 27.41
CA THR A 40 5.87 1.07 26.90
C THR A 40 5.29 -0.06 27.77
N ARG A 41 3.96 -0.16 27.78
CA ARG A 41 3.26 -1.37 28.18
C ARG A 41 3.43 -2.34 27.03
N ASN A 42 4.25 -3.35 27.27
CA ASN A 42 4.28 -4.64 26.60
C ASN A 42 3.57 -4.66 25.25
N LEU A 43 4.34 -4.57 24.16
CA LEU A 43 3.98 -5.16 22.87
C LEU A 43 3.73 -6.65 23.13
N HIS A 44 2.54 -6.98 23.62
CA HIS A 44 2.02 -8.33 23.62
C HIS A 44 2.06 -8.77 22.17
N GLN A 45 2.54 -9.98 21.95
CA GLN A 45 2.54 -10.64 20.66
C GLN A 45 1.12 -10.56 20.09
N ILE A 46 0.92 -9.65 19.15
CA ILE A 46 -0.40 -9.27 18.65
C ILE A 46 -0.83 -10.42 17.75
N ASN A 47 -1.94 -11.08 18.09
CA ASN A 47 -2.39 -12.24 17.33
C ASN A 47 -3.10 -11.76 16.06
N ILE A 48 -2.77 -12.38 14.93
CA ILE A 48 -3.40 -12.12 13.63
C ILE A 48 -4.92 -12.33 13.70
N ASP A 49 -5.37 -13.26 14.55
CA ASP A 49 -6.79 -13.55 14.79
C ASP A 49 -7.58 -12.35 15.34
N ASP A 50 -6.89 -11.35 15.92
CA ASP A 50 -7.51 -10.14 16.48
C ASP A 50 -7.78 -9.05 15.42
N LEU A 51 -7.32 -9.22 14.16
CA LEU A 51 -7.47 -8.18 13.14
C LEU A 51 -8.94 -7.77 12.88
N PRO A 52 -9.91 -8.71 12.72
CA PRO A 52 -11.30 -8.33 12.45
C PRO A 52 -11.93 -7.55 13.61
N SER A 53 -11.63 -7.91 14.87
CA SER A 53 -12.16 -7.23 16.04
C SER A 53 -11.54 -5.84 16.21
N LEU A 54 -10.23 -5.69 15.96
CA LEU A 54 -9.54 -4.40 15.97
C LEU A 54 -10.04 -3.44 14.87
N GLN A 55 -10.38 -3.96 13.67
CA GLN A 55 -10.98 -3.16 12.61
C GLN A 55 -12.39 -2.68 12.97
N GLN A 56 -13.22 -3.56 13.54
CA GLN A 56 -14.55 -3.20 14.02
C GLN A 56 -14.47 -2.17 15.14
N GLN A 57 -13.55 -2.33 16.08
CA GLN A 57 -13.34 -1.38 17.18
C GLN A 57 -12.88 -0.01 16.69
N SER A 58 -11.94 0.06 15.74
CA SER A 58 -11.51 1.33 15.15
C SER A 58 -12.66 2.05 14.43
N THR A 59 -13.47 1.31 13.66
CA THR A 59 -14.64 1.88 12.97
C THR A 59 -15.71 2.39 13.97
N HIS A 60 -15.93 1.65 15.06
CA HIS A 60 -16.83 2.07 16.13
C HIS A 60 -16.35 3.32 16.87
N ASN A 61 -15.04 3.43 17.10
CA ASN A 61 -14.45 4.61 17.71
C ASN A 61 -14.52 5.83 16.78
N ASP A 62 -14.40 5.66 15.46
CA ASP A 62 -14.60 6.76 14.50
C ASP A 62 -16.03 7.35 14.63
N LEU A 63 -17.06 6.50 14.72
CA LEU A 63 -18.44 6.95 14.88
C LEU A 63 -18.66 7.69 16.21
N LYS A 64 -18.11 7.18 17.31
CA LYS A 64 -18.19 7.86 18.62
C LYS A 64 -17.46 9.19 18.65
N MET A 65 -16.35 9.30 17.92
CA MET A 65 -15.60 10.53 17.78
C MET A 65 -16.41 11.60 17.03
N ASP A 66 -17.13 11.21 15.99
CA ASP A 66 -18.05 12.09 15.29
C ASP A 66 -19.18 12.58 16.21
N GLU A 67 -19.78 11.68 17.01
CA GLU A 67 -20.79 12.04 18.02
C GLU A 67 -20.25 13.02 19.07
N LEU A 68 -19.02 12.78 19.58
CA LEU A 68 -18.41 13.66 20.58
C LEU A 68 -18.09 15.04 19.99
N ASN A 69 -17.62 15.08 18.74
CA ASN A 69 -17.34 16.33 18.05
C ASN A 69 -18.61 17.15 17.80
N GLU A 70 -19.70 16.51 17.40
CA GLU A 70 -21.02 17.14 17.30
C GLU A 70 -21.50 17.67 18.67
N HIS A 71 -21.29 16.93 19.75
CA HIS A 71 -21.64 17.40 21.09
C HIS A 71 -20.81 18.61 21.53
N ILE A 72 -19.51 18.64 21.21
CA ILE A 72 -18.65 19.82 21.44
C ILE A 72 -19.19 21.03 20.68
N LEU A 73 -19.54 20.86 19.40
CA LEU A 73 -20.11 21.93 18.57
C LEU A 73 -21.44 22.44 19.13
N GLN A 74 -22.31 21.56 19.61
CA GLN A 74 -23.57 21.94 20.26
C GLN A 74 -23.32 22.75 21.55
N LEU A 75 -22.44 22.27 22.43
CA LEU A 75 -22.09 22.98 23.68
C LEU A 75 -21.48 24.36 23.40
N SER A 76 -20.62 24.49 22.38
CA SER A 76 -20.06 25.78 21.96
C SER A 76 -21.12 26.72 21.35
N ALA A 77 -22.15 26.18 20.68
CA ALA A 77 -23.26 26.98 20.16
C ALA A 77 -24.13 27.58 21.28
N TYR A 78 -24.33 26.86 22.39
CA TYR A 78 -25.04 27.40 23.56
C TYR A 78 -24.31 28.57 24.22
N GLN A 79 -22.97 28.60 24.16
CA GLN A 79 -22.19 29.75 24.65
C GLN A 79 -22.38 31.01 23.81
N THR A 80 -22.64 30.87 22.51
CA THR A 80 -22.80 32.02 21.59
C THR A 80 -24.22 32.60 21.60
N THR A 81 -25.22 31.86 22.09
CA THR A 81 -26.60 32.35 22.18
C THR A 81 -26.87 33.24 23.40
N ASP A 82 -26.10 33.07 24.49
CA ASP A 82 -26.24 33.92 25.69
C ASP A 82 -25.72 35.36 25.43
N ASP A 83 -24.76 35.54 24.52
CA ASP A 83 -24.22 36.86 24.16
C ASP A 83 -25.13 37.69 23.23
N LEU A 84 -26.21 37.10 22.67
CA LEU A 84 -27.11 37.76 21.70
C LEU A 84 -28.52 38.06 22.22
N SER A 85 -28.81 37.80 23.51
CA SER A 85 -30.15 38.01 24.11
C SER A 85 -30.29 39.31 24.94
N GLY A 86 -29.49 40.34 24.64
CA GLY A 86 -29.43 41.58 25.43
C GLY A 86 -29.89 42.85 24.71
N ASP A 87 -31.10 42.90 24.16
CA ASP A 87 -31.70 44.14 23.66
C ASP A 87 -33.20 44.26 24.05
N VAL A 88 -33.47 44.35 25.36
CA VAL A 88 -34.72 44.93 25.88
C VAL A 88 -34.39 45.83 27.08
N GLN A 89 -34.67 47.11 26.90
CA GLN A 89 -34.51 48.20 27.87
C GLN A 89 -35.00 47.86 29.29
N ARG A 90 -34.18 48.11 30.33
CA ARG A 90 -34.57 48.73 31.62
C ARG A 90 -33.38 48.98 32.57
N GLN A 91 -33.20 50.27 32.88
CA GLN A 91 -32.73 50.93 34.11
C GLN A 91 -31.74 50.23 35.08
N ASP A 92 -30.58 50.88 35.22
CA ASP A 92 -29.75 51.12 36.41
C ASP A 92 -29.87 50.16 37.61
N THR A 93 -28.96 49.18 37.67
CA THR A 93 -28.46 48.57 38.92
C THR A 93 -26.98 48.18 38.76
N PRO A 94 -26.19 48.13 39.85
CA PRO A 94 -24.73 48.05 39.76
C PRO A 94 -24.24 46.66 39.33
N LEU A 95 -23.27 46.69 38.43
CA LEU A 95 -22.56 45.56 37.82
C LEU A 95 -22.07 44.52 38.83
N THR A 96 -22.75 43.37 38.86
CA THR A 96 -22.11 42.09 39.17
C THR A 96 -21.71 41.43 37.85
N ASN A 97 -20.41 41.29 37.63
CA ASN A 97 -19.84 40.46 36.56
C ASN A 97 -20.27 39.01 36.77
N GLU A 98 -21.43 38.63 36.23
CA GLU A 98 -21.74 37.22 36.03
C GLU A 98 -21.03 36.78 34.75
N ARG A 99 -19.81 36.27 34.92
CA ARG A 99 -19.25 35.31 33.97
C ARG A 99 -20.31 34.20 33.80
N GLY A 100 -20.55 33.80 32.56
CA GLY A 100 -21.42 32.66 32.24
C GLY A 100 -21.15 31.45 33.14
N PRO A 101 -22.14 30.57 33.33
CA PRO A 101 -22.11 29.56 34.36
C PRO A 101 -20.85 28.68 34.21
N PRO A 102 -19.99 28.55 35.25
CA PRO A 102 -18.73 27.80 35.22
C PRO A 102 -18.90 26.30 34.91
N PHE A 103 -20.15 25.85 34.78
CA PHE A 103 -20.55 24.49 34.47
C PHE A 103 -20.36 24.14 32.99
N VAL A 104 -20.66 25.06 32.05
CA VAL A 104 -20.62 24.77 30.61
C VAL A 104 -19.18 24.73 30.09
N ASP A 105 -18.33 25.67 30.52
CA ASP A 105 -16.89 25.66 30.19
C ASP A 105 -16.18 24.40 30.70
N SER A 106 -16.53 23.97 31.92
CA SER A 106 -16.04 22.72 32.51
C SER A 106 -16.48 21.50 31.69
N GLN A 107 -17.74 21.49 31.24
CA GLN A 107 -18.28 20.38 30.46
C GLN A 107 -17.70 20.32 29.04
N ILE A 108 -17.43 21.46 28.40
CA ILE A 108 -16.69 21.53 27.14
C ILE A 108 -15.28 20.99 27.33
N GLY A 109 -14.57 21.42 28.39
CA GLY A 109 -13.22 20.94 28.70
C GLY A 109 -13.16 19.42 28.89
N ILE A 110 -14.10 18.85 29.67
CA ILE A 110 -14.20 17.40 29.88
C ILE A 110 -14.50 16.67 28.57
N THR A 111 -15.43 17.18 27.75
CA THR A 111 -15.79 16.53 26.48
C THR A 111 -14.64 16.60 25.47
N GLN A 112 -13.89 17.71 25.44
CA GLN A 112 -12.68 17.85 24.63
C GLN A 112 -11.57 16.90 25.08
N GLU A 113 -11.37 16.75 26.39
CA GLU A 113 -10.39 15.78 26.92
C GLU A 113 -10.77 14.34 26.53
N GLN A 114 -12.05 13.98 26.66
CA GLN A 114 -12.58 12.68 26.20
C GLN A 114 -12.37 12.47 24.70
N TYR A 115 -12.56 13.51 23.88
CA TYR A 115 -12.28 13.47 22.44
C TYR A 115 -10.79 13.16 22.18
N GLN A 116 -9.87 13.86 22.85
CA GLN A 116 -8.44 13.65 22.63
C GLN A 116 -7.98 12.25 23.07
N ILE A 117 -8.48 11.74 24.19
CA ILE A 117 -8.17 10.39 24.67
C ILE A 117 -8.65 9.35 23.64
N MET A 118 -9.89 9.46 23.18
CA MET A 118 -10.46 8.51 22.23
C MET A 118 -9.79 8.60 20.86
N LYS A 119 -9.37 9.80 20.44
CA LYS A 119 -8.53 9.99 19.26
C LYS A 119 -7.22 9.22 19.36
N GLN A 120 -6.50 9.40 20.48
CA GLN A 120 -5.22 8.75 20.70
C GLN A 120 -5.36 7.22 20.73
N GLU A 121 -6.41 6.70 21.37
CA GLU A 121 -6.71 5.27 21.38
C GLU A 121 -6.99 4.74 19.97
N ASN A 122 -7.76 5.47 19.16
CA ASN A 122 -8.07 5.06 17.80
C ASN A 122 -6.83 5.13 16.87
N ASP A 123 -5.98 6.14 17.02
CA ASP A 123 -4.70 6.23 16.31
C ASP A 123 -3.79 5.03 16.65
N TYR A 124 -3.77 4.60 17.92
CA TYR A 124 -3.07 3.39 18.34
C TYR A 124 -3.67 2.12 17.72
N LEU A 125 -5.00 1.97 17.71
CA LEU A 125 -5.68 0.86 17.06
C LEU A 125 -5.39 0.81 15.55
N ARG A 126 -5.36 1.96 14.87
CA ARG A 126 -5.01 2.05 13.45
C ARG A 126 -3.57 1.64 13.20
N LEU A 127 -2.63 2.09 14.03
CA LEU A 127 -1.23 1.66 13.96
C LEU A 127 -1.11 0.15 14.12
N ASN A 128 -1.81 -0.41 15.11
CA ASN A 128 -1.79 -1.84 15.39
C ASN A 128 -2.38 -2.67 14.23
N ASN A 129 -3.53 -2.24 13.70
CA ASN A 129 -4.13 -2.84 12.50
C ASN A 129 -3.15 -2.81 11.31
N ASN A 130 -2.44 -1.71 11.09
CA ASN A 130 -1.46 -1.60 10.02
C ASN A 130 -0.27 -2.56 10.22
N LEU A 131 0.21 -2.72 11.47
CA LEU A 131 1.27 -3.66 11.79
C LEU A 131 0.84 -5.11 11.55
N LEU A 132 -0.35 -5.50 12.01
CA LEU A 132 -0.91 -6.83 11.76
C LEU A 132 -1.14 -7.11 10.28
N GLN A 133 -1.65 -6.13 9.53
CA GLN A 133 -1.78 -6.25 8.08
C GLN A 133 -0.43 -6.43 7.39
N THR A 134 0.60 -5.71 7.87
CA THR A 134 1.97 -5.88 7.37
C THR A 134 2.49 -7.28 7.67
N GLN A 135 2.31 -7.78 8.89
CA GLN A 135 2.70 -9.15 9.27
C GLN A 135 1.99 -10.22 8.45
N LEU A 136 0.69 -10.05 8.18
CA LEU A 136 -0.07 -10.91 7.27
C LEU A 136 0.47 -10.87 5.85
N MET A 137 0.83 -9.69 5.35
CA MET A 137 1.45 -9.54 4.04
C MET A 137 2.86 -10.13 3.97
N GLU A 138 3.57 -10.23 5.09
CA GLU A 138 4.89 -10.84 5.21
C GLU A 138 4.86 -12.37 5.29
N GLN A 139 3.69 -12.97 5.58
CA GLN A 139 3.55 -14.42 5.48
C GLN A 139 3.51 -14.85 4.01
N PRO A 140 4.29 -15.89 3.63
CA PRO A 140 4.24 -16.45 2.28
C PRO A 140 2.81 -16.88 1.95
N ALA A 141 2.22 -16.33 0.90
CA ALA A 141 1.00 -16.91 0.33
C ALA A 141 1.30 -18.28 -0.29
N THR A 142 2.50 -18.43 -0.87
CA THR A 142 2.95 -19.65 -1.57
C THR A 142 4.47 -19.78 -1.56
N THR A 143 4.95 -21.01 -1.79
CA THR A 143 6.38 -21.38 -1.75
C THR A 143 6.89 -21.99 -3.05
N ASP A 144 6.12 -21.96 -4.13
CA ASP A 144 6.44 -22.59 -5.42
C ASP A 144 6.56 -21.59 -6.59
N GLY A 145 6.61 -20.29 -6.28
CA GLY A 145 6.65 -19.23 -7.28
C GLY A 145 5.30 -18.91 -7.91
N LEU A 146 4.19 -19.50 -7.47
CA LEU A 146 2.85 -19.20 -7.99
C LEU A 146 2.06 -18.34 -7.00
N LEU A 147 1.59 -17.17 -7.42
CA LEU A 147 0.64 -16.35 -6.70
C LEU A 147 -0.72 -16.44 -7.37
N ILE A 148 -1.77 -16.70 -6.59
CA ILE A 148 -3.16 -16.45 -6.98
C ILE A 148 -3.67 -15.32 -6.10
N TRP A 149 -3.86 -14.15 -6.68
CA TRP A 149 -4.20 -12.92 -5.99
C TRP A 149 -5.63 -12.48 -6.32
N LEU A 150 -6.49 -12.53 -5.30
CA LEU A 150 -7.82 -11.96 -5.32
C LEU A 150 -7.75 -10.48 -4.91
N ILE A 151 -8.30 -9.60 -5.74
CA ILE A 151 -8.48 -8.19 -5.46
C ILE A 151 -9.98 -7.95 -5.23
N PRO A 152 -10.41 -7.81 -3.96
CA PRO A 152 -11.80 -7.52 -3.63
C PRO A 152 -12.12 -6.02 -3.77
N ASP A 153 -13.42 -5.72 -3.78
CA ASP A 153 -13.97 -4.37 -3.88
C ASP A 153 -13.40 -3.60 -5.08
N SER A 154 -13.30 -4.27 -6.23
CA SER A 154 -12.62 -3.77 -7.43
C SER A 154 -13.06 -2.37 -7.83
N ARG A 155 -14.36 -2.05 -7.74
CA ARG A 155 -14.90 -0.71 -8.05
C ARG A 155 -14.32 0.36 -7.13
N LYS A 156 -14.22 0.08 -5.83
CA LYS A 156 -13.61 0.99 -4.84
C LYS A 156 -12.12 1.16 -5.14
N ARG A 157 -11.41 0.07 -5.41
CA ARG A 157 -9.97 0.09 -5.74
C ARG A 157 -9.68 0.89 -7.02
N ILE A 158 -10.49 0.71 -8.06
CA ILE A 158 -10.40 1.49 -9.31
C ILE A 158 -10.60 2.98 -9.02
N ASN A 159 -11.64 3.35 -8.28
CA ASN A 159 -11.90 4.75 -7.93
C ASN A 159 -10.76 5.36 -7.11
N ASN A 160 -10.21 4.60 -6.14
CA ASN A 160 -9.06 5.06 -5.36
C ASN A 160 -7.82 5.30 -6.24
N ALA A 161 -7.57 4.44 -7.22
CA ALA A 161 -6.47 4.60 -8.15
C ALA A 161 -6.65 5.83 -9.07
N LEU A 162 -7.86 6.04 -9.58
CA LEU A 162 -8.20 7.22 -10.40
C LEU A 162 -8.07 8.53 -9.62
N CYS A 163 -8.44 8.54 -8.34
CA CYS A 163 -8.28 9.69 -7.44
C CYS A 163 -6.86 9.82 -6.86
N LEU A 164 -5.90 9.00 -7.29
CA LEU A 164 -4.52 8.96 -6.77
C LEU A 164 -4.42 8.73 -5.25
N LYS A 165 -5.46 8.17 -4.64
CA LYS A 165 -5.48 7.79 -3.22
C LYS A 165 -4.72 6.50 -2.96
N GLU A 166 -4.67 5.62 -3.96
CA GLU A 166 -3.97 4.34 -3.90
C GLU A 166 -3.34 4.04 -5.26
N ARG A 167 -2.04 4.35 -5.40
CA ARG A 167 -1.34 4.18 -6.68
C ARG A 167 -1.10 2.72 -7.03
N TYR A 168 -0.59 1.94 -6.08
CA TYR A 168 -0.30 0.52 -6.29
C TYR A 168 -1.07 -0.32 -5.28
N LEU A 169 -1.80 -1.31 -5.79
CA LEU A 169 -2.22 -2.45 -5.01
C LEU A 169 -1.01 -3.38 -4.84
N LYS A 170 -0.80 -3.87 -3.62
CA LYS A 170 0.29 -4.79 -3.30
C LYS A 170 -0.29 -6.16 -2.99
N SER A 171 0.29 -7.21 -3.56
CA SER A 171 -0.07 -8.58 -3.21
C SER A 171 0.50 -8.97 -1.85
N PRO A 172 0.04 -10.09 -1.26
CA PRO A 172 0.83 -10.83 -0.28
C PRO A 172 2.20 -11.21 -0.84
N MET A 173 3.16 -11.49 0.05
CA MET A 173 4.50 -11.93 -0.32
C MET A 173 4.48 -13.33 -0.94
N ILE A 174 5.29 -13.53 -1.97
CA ILE A 174 5.50 -14.83 -2.63
C ILE A 174 6.96 -15.23 -2.59
N PHE A 175 7.20 -16.53 -2.46
CA PHE A 175 8.54 -17.09 -2.52
C PHE A 175 8.73 -17.82 -3.85
N THR A 176 9.88 -17.65 -4.49
CA THR A 176 10.20 -18.35 -5.76
C THR A 176 10.30 -19.86 -5.60
N ALA A 177 10.63 -20.33 -4.40
CA ALA A 177 10.78 -21.74 -4.02
C ALA A 177 10.72 -21.85 -2.47
N MET A 178 10.75 -23.08 -1.93
CA MET A 178 10.96 -23.29 -0.50
C MET A 178 12.30 -22.67 -0.10
N ASN A 179 12.29 -21.64 0.76
CA ASN A 179 13.43 -20.79 1.10
C ASN A 179 14.03 -19.97 -0.07
N GLY A 180 13.23 -19.74 -1.12
CA GLY A 180 13.61 -18.94 -2.29
C GLY A 180 13.50 -17.43 -2.06
N HIS A 181 13.69 -16.67 -3.13
CA HIS A 181 13.63 -15.21 -3.09
C HIS A 181 12.23 -14.71 -2.74
N ARG A 182 12.17 -13.63 -1.95
CA ARG A 182 10.93 -12.96 -1.55
C ARG A 182 10.55 -11.91 -2.57
N MET A 183 9.38 -12.04 -3.14
CA MET A 183 8.84 -11.11 -4.12
C MET A 183 7.44 -10.64 -3.71
N GLN A 184 7.01 -9.55 -4.32
CA GLN A 184 5.65 -9.02 -4.15
C GLN A 184 5.18 -8.44 -5.49
N ALA A 185 3.95 -8.75 -5.86
CA ALA A 185 3.33 -8.19 -7.06
C ALA A 185 2.69 -6.83 -6.77
N TYR A 186 2.75 -5.95 -7.76
CA TYR A 186 2.24 -4.59 -7.72
C TYR A 186 1.33 -4.40 -8.93
N LEU A 187 0.10 -3.93 -8.70
CA LEU A 187 -0.84 -3.59 -9.76
C LEU A 187 -1.19 -2.11 -9.67
N ASP A 188 -1.02 -1.39 -10.77
CA ASP A 188 -1.52 -0.03 -10.95
C ASP A 188 -2.76 -0.07 -11.85
N LEU A 189 -3.93 0.11 -11.22
CA LEU A 189 -5.20 0.15 -11.94
C LEU A 189 -5.38 1.44 -12.75
N ASN A 190 -4.64 2.51 -12.43
CA ASN A 190 -4.64 3.74 -13.20
C ASN A 190 -3.52 3.78 -14.26
N GLY A 191 -2.66 2.77 -14.30
CA GLY A 191 -1.55 2.74 -15.22
C GLY A 191 -0.42 3.69 -14.81
N THR A 192 0.75 3.45 -15.37
CA THR A 192 1.96 4.17 -14.98
C THR A 192 1.91 5.59 -15.52
N THR A 193 2.33 6.56 -14.72
CA THR A 193 2.44 7.97 -15.12
C THR A 193 3.63 8.23 -16.05
N SER A 194 4.07 7.27 -16.87
CA SER A 194 5.11 7.56 -17.85
C SER A 194 4.56 8.66 -18.77
N ASN A 195 5.40 9.62 -19.15
CA ASN A 195 5.03 10.87 -19.82
C ASN A 195 4.40 10.69 -21.22
N GLU A 196 4.07 9.46 -21.59
CA GLU A 196 3.40 9.08 -22.82
C GLU A 196 1.90 9.05 -22.58
N TYR A 197 1.13 9.87 -23.30
CA TYR A 197 -0.34 9.93 -23.19
C TYR A 197 -1.04 8.55 -23.23
N SER A 198 -0.44 7.58 -23.91
CA SER A 198 -0.94 6.22 -24.04
C SER A 198 -0.92 5.40 -22.73
N SER A 199 -0.04 5.71 -21.78
CA SER A 199 0.12 4.97 -20.51
C SER A 199 -1.13 5.03 -19.62
N SER A 200 -1.85 6.15 -19.70
CA SER A 200 -3.13 6.37 -19.00
C SER A 200 -4.27 5.45 -19.47
N LEU A 201 -4.12 4.75 -20.61
CA LEU A 201 -5.14 3.85 -21.15
C LEU A 201 -4.97 2.40 -20.70
N TYR A 202 -3.86 2.06 -20.05
CA TYR A 202 -3.52 0.70 -19.64
C TYR A 202 -3.50 0.58 -18.12
N ILE A 203 -3.70 -0.65 -17.64
CA ILE A 203 -3.27 -1.04 -16.30
C ILE A 203 -1.81 -1.52 -16.39
N SER A 204 -1.05 -1.30 -15.33
CA SER A 204 0.34 -1.75 -15.24
C SER A 204 0.47 -2.83 -14.18
N ILE A 205 1.36 -3.79 -14.40
CA ILE A 205 1.63 -4.85 -13.43
C ILE A 205 3.12 -5.14 -13.34
N TYR A 206 3.60 -5.37 -12.12
CA TYR A 206 5.00 -5.64 -11.84
C TYR A 206 5.16 -6.67 -10.74
N VAL A 207 6.36 -7.22 -10.65
CA VAL A 207 6.86 -7.89 -9.46
C VAL A 207 8.10 -7.15 -8.96
N ARG A 208 8.22 -7.03 -7.65
CA ARG A 208 9.38 -6.46 -6.97
C ARG A 208 10.11 -7.52 -6.17
N LEU A 209 11.43 -7.53 -6.25
CA LEU A 209 12.28 -8.34 -5.38
C LEU A 209 12.51 -7.58 -4.07
N LEU A 210 12.03 -8.11 -2.93
CA LEU A 210 12.07 -7.37 -1.66
C LEU A 210 13.42 -7.49 -0.95
N THR A 211 13.99 -8.70 -0.91
CA THR A 211 15.33 -8.93 -0.36
C THR A 211 15.95 -10.11 -1.09
N PRO A 212 17.06 -9.93 -1.81
CA PRO A 212 17.77 -11.05 -2.40
C PRO A 212 18.40 -11.91 -1.29
N ILE A 213 18.11 -13.22 -1.31
CA ILE A 213 18.79 -14.19 -0.44
C ILE A 213 20.15 -14.56 -1.05
N TYR A 214 20.21 -14.62 -2.38
CA TYR A 214 21.41 -14.94 -3.18
C TYR A 214 21.67 -13.86 -4.24
N GLN A 215 22.84 -13.89 -4.87
CA GLN A 215 23.14 -13.00 -6.00
C GLN A 215 22.31 -13.40 -7.22
N ASN A 216 21.62 -12.42 -7.81
CA ASN A 216 20.98 -12.43 -9.14
C ASN A 216 19.94 -13.53 -9.36
N LEU A 217 18.66 -13.19 -9.19
CA LEU A 217 17.54 -14.06 -9.57
C LEU A 217 17.42 -14.11 -11.10
N LYS A 218 17.35 -15.32 -11.68
CA LYS A 218 17.07 -15.54 -13.11
C LYS A 218 15.86 -16.43 -13.36
N GLY A 219 15.12 -16.15 -14.43
CA GLY A 219 13.96 -16.94 -14.81
C GLY A 219 12.99 -16.18 -15.69
N THR A 220 11.71 -16.51 -15.56
CA THR A 220 10.62 -15.79 -16.22
C THR A 220 9.51 -15.50 -15.23
N VAL A 221 8.91 -14.32 -15.33
CA VAL A 221 7.69 -13.96 -14.57
C VAL A 221 6.55 -13.89 -15.56
N THR A 222 5.50 -14.67 -15.33
CA THR A 222 4.26 -14.63 -16.10
C THR A 222 3.18 -13.96 -15.29
N PHE A 223 2.50 -12.99 -15.88
CA PHE A 223 1.38 -12.27 -15.29
C PHE A 223 0.12 -12.61 -16.08
N CYS A 224 -0.97 -12.90 -15.38
CA CYS A 224 -2.22 -13.28 -15.99
C CYS A 224 -3.39 -12.61 -15.26
N VAL A 225 -4.29 -11.98 -16.02
CA VAL A 225 -5.63 -11.57 -15.54
C VAL A 225 -6.62 -12.61 -16.02
N VAL A 226 -7.35 -13.20 -15.07
CA VAL A 226 -8.21 -14.37 -15.31
C VAL A 226 -9.54 -13.93 -15.91
N ASP A 227 -9.93 -14.56 -17.01
CA ASP A 227 -11.29 -14.53 -17.54
C ASP A 227 -12.21 -15.37 -16.63
N GLN A 228 -13.18 -14.70 -16.03
CA GLN A 228 -14.15 -15.23 -15.09
C GLN A 228 -15.53 -15.48 -15.73
N SER A 229 -15.63 -15.33 -17.06
CA SER A 229 -16.85 -15.66 -17.80
C SER A 229 -17.09 -17.18 -17.81
N ASN A 230 -18.35 -17.59 -17.79
CA ASN A 230 -18.74 -19.01 -17.79
C ASN A 230 -18.70 -19.63 -19.20
N ASN A 231 -18.32 -18.87 -20.23
CA ASN A 231 -18.40 -19.29 -21.62
C ASN A 231 -17.01 -19.65 -22.15
N ASP A 232 -16.90 -20.79 -22.81
CA ASP A 232 -15.64 -21.28 -23.39
C ASP A 232 -15.50 -20.77 -24.83
N PRO A 233 -14.30 -20.33 -25.29
CA PRO A 233 -13.00 -20.39 -24.61
C PRO A 233 -12.72 -19.23 -23.63
N GLN A 234 -12.16 -19.56 -22.45
CA GLN A 234 -11.58 -18.58 -21.52
C GLN A 234 -10.43 -17.81 -22.20
N GLU A 235 -10.53 -16.47 -22.23
CA GLU A 235 -9.55 -15.60 -22.88
C GLU A 235 -8.75 -14.80 -21.85
N ASN A 236 -7.94 -15.52 -21.07
CA ASN A 236 -7.02 -14.94 -20.10
C ASN A 236 -6.06 -13.95 -20.79
N ILE A 237 -5.76 -12.84 -20.12
CA ILE A 237 -4.73 -11.92 -20.59
C ILE A 237 -3.43 -12.27 -19.91
N GLU A 238 -2.54 -12.91 -20.67
CA GLU A 238 -1.26 -13.40 -20.17
C GLU A 238 -0.08 -12.69 -20.87
N ARG A 239 0.94 -12.33 -20.09
CA ARG A 239 2.24 -11.89 -20.61
C ARG A 239 3.39 -12.40 -19.76
N THR A 240 4.48 -12.76 -20.41
CA THR A 240 5.70 -13.27 -19.74
C THR A 240 6.86 -12.31 -19.97
N CYS A 241 7.55 -11.96 -18.89
CA CYS A 241 8.74 -11.12 -18.88
C CYS A 241 9.97 -11.98 -18.51
N PRO A 242 11.04 -11.98 -19.33
CA PRO A 242 12.30 -12.63 -18.95
C PRO A 242 12.99 -11.85 -17.82
N VAL A 243 13.63 -12.58 -16.92
CA VAL A 243 14.42 -12.03 -15.81
C VAL A 243 15.85 -12.50 -15.96
N ASP A 244 16.72 -11.63 -16.49
CA ASP A 244 18.13 -11.95 -16.73
C ASP A 244 18.99 -11.69 -15.50
N THR A 245 18.68 -10.63 -14.75
CA THR A 245 19.26 -10.29 -13.45
C THR A 245 18.31 -9.30 -12.79
N MET A 246 17.72 -9.69 -11.66
CA MET A 246 16.88 -8.80 -10.87
C MET A 246 17.59 -8.40 -9.58
N MET A 247 17.76 -7.10 -9.38
CA MET A 247 18.39 -6.53 -8.19
C MET A 247 17.37 -6.28 -7.07
N ALA A 248 17.87 -6.09 -5.85
CA ALA A 248 17.03 -5.74 -4.71
C ALA A 248 16.21 -4.47 -5.00
N ASN A 249 14.92 -4.51 -4.68
CA ASN A 249 13.93 -3.43 -4.87
C ASN A 249 13.66 -3.02 -6.31
N GLU A 250 14.24 -3.69 -7.29
CA GLU A 250 13.92 -3.52 -8.70
C GLU A 250 12.50 -4.04 -8.98
N MET A 251 11.78 -3.37 -9.87
CA MET A 251 10.46 -3.80 -10.35
C MET A 251 10.58 -4.22 -11.80
N ILE A 252 10.08 -5.41 -12.12
CA ILE A 252 10.02 -5.90 -13.50
C ILE A 252 8.58 -6.24 -13.85
N GLY A 253 8.16 -5.90 -15.07
CA GLY A 253 6.77 -6.08 -15.47
C GLY A 253 6.42 -5.30 -16.73
N PHE A 254 5.17 -4.84 -16.79
CA PHE A 254 4.60 -4.22 -17.97
C PHE A 254 3.86 -2.92 -17.61
N ASP A 255 4.34 -1.79 -18.15
CA ASP A 255 3.62 -0.51 -18.12
C ASP A 255 2.31 -0.56 -18.94
N TYR A 256 2.30 -1.42 -19.97
CA TYR A 256 1.22 -1.55 -20.95
C TYR A 256 0.64 -2.98 -20.93
N PHE A 257 0.18 -3.45 -19.76
CA PHE A 257 -0.24 -4.84 -19.59
C PHE A 257 -1.59 -5.13 -20.28
N MET A 258 -2.64 -4.41 -19.88
CA MET A 258 -4.01 -4.59 -20.38
C MET A 258 -4.71 -3.25 -20.52
N LEU A 259 -5.49 -3.07 -21.58
CA LEU A 259 -6.29 -1.87 -21.77
C LEU A 259 -7.35 -1.75 -20.65
N LYS A 260 -7.46 -0.58 -20.05
CA LYS A 260 -8.50 -0.25 -19.05
C LYS A 260 -9.90 -0.51 -19.60
N ASN A 261 -10.16 -0.12 -20.84
CA ASN A 261 -11.46 -0.37 -21.48
C ASN A 261 -11.78 -1.87 -21.55
N ARG A 262 -10.78 -2.73 -21.78
CA ARG A 262 -10.99 -4.19 -21.78
C ARG A 262 -11.35 -4.71 -20.38
N LEU A 263 -10.77 -4.14 -19.34
CA LEU A 263 -11.08 -4.49 -17.94
C LEU A 263 -12.44 -3.92 -17.49
N TYR A 264 -12.78 -2.69 -17.88
CA TYR A 264 -13.92 -1.94 -17.34
C TYR A 264 -15.20 -2.04 -18.18
N GLN A 265 -15.10 -2.19 -19.50
CA GLN A 265 -16.28 -2.20 -20.39
C GLN A 265 -16.92 -3.58 -20.50
N ASP A 266 -16.15 -4.65 -20.23
CA ASP A 266 -16.68 -5.99 -20.06
C ASP A 266 -16.40 -6.51 -18.65
N PRO A 267 -17.04 -5.91 -17.62
CA PRO A 267 -16.86 -6.36 -16.25
C PRO A 267 -17.31 -7.80 -16.09
N SER A 268 -18.30 -8.26 -16.87
CA SER A 268 -18.80 -9.64 -16.81
C SER A 268 -17.72 -10.70 -17.08
N ARG A 269 -16.64 -10.30 -17.76
CA ARG A 269 -15.52 -11.16 -18.12
C ARG A 269 -14.40 -11.14 -17.10
N TYR A 270 -13.83 -9.97 -16.77
CA TYR A 270 -12.64 -9.90 -15.89
C TYR A 270 -12.94 -9.40 -14.47
N ILE A 271 -14.13 -8.83 -14.22
CA ILE A 271 -14.59 -8.32 -12.91
C ILE A 271 -15.90 -9.00 -12.50
N ARG A 272 -15.81 -10.13 -11.80
CA ARG A 272 -17.00 -10.86 -11.35
C ARG A 272 -17.19 -10.76 -9.85
N HIS A 273 -18.44 -10.51 -9.43
CA HIS A 273 -18.78 -10.29 -8.02
C HIS A 273 -17.92 -9.18 -7.36
N ASP A 274 -17.59 -8.13 -8.11
CA ASP A 274 -16.71 -7.03 -7.68
C ASP A 274 -15.27 -7.46 -7.35
N ASN A 275 -14.80 -8.54 -7.99
CA ASN A 275 -13.46 -9.08 -7.77
C ASN A 275 -12.66 -9.19 -9.06
N ILE A 276 -11.35 -8.94 -8.96
CA ILE A 276 -10.37 -9.22 -10.03
C ILE A 276 -9.46 -10.36 -9.54
N TRP A 277 -9.17 -11.32 -10.41
CA TRP A 277 -8.20 -12.37 -10.13
C TRP A 277 -6.95 -12.19 -10.98
N ILE A 278 -5.81 -12.20 -10.32
CA ILE A 278 -4.49 -12.10 -10.94
C ILE A 278 -3.69 -13.34 -10.57
N ILE A 279 -3.03 -13.92 -11.56
CA ILE A 279 -2.06 -14.98 -11.36
C ILE A 279 -0.67 -14.42 -11.69
N VAL A 280 0.28 -14.61 -10.79
CA VAL A 280 1.70 -14.31 -11.05
C VAL A 280 2.49 -15.58 -10.88
N LYS A 281 3.21 -16.01 -11.91
CA LYS A 281 3.99 -17.25 -11.88
C LYS A 281 5.45 -16.96 -12.19
N PHE A 282 6.32 -17.27 -11.25
CA PHE A 282 7.75 -17.27 -11.45
C PHE A 282 8.24 -18.67 -11.82
N ASN A 283 8.84 -18.80 -13.00
CA ASN A 283 9.52 -20.04 -13.40
C ASN A 283 11.03 -19.81 -13.30
N GLN A 284 11.65 -20.41 -12.29
CA GLN A 284 13.10 -20.44 -12.17
C GLN A 284 13.71 -21.40 -13.18
N THR A 285 14.86 -21.05 -13.76
CA THR A 285 15.60 -21.97 -14.64
C THR A 285 16.20 -23.13 -13.84
N ASN A 286 16.18 -24.35 -14.41
CA ASN A 286 16.63 -25.57 -13.72
C ASN A 286 18.09 -25.52 -13.22
N ALA A 287 18.94 -24.71 -13.86
CA ALA A 287 20.35 -24.55 -13.45
C ALA A 287 20.49 -23.95 -12.04
N GLU A 288 19.54 -23.12 -11.59
CA GLU A 288 19.63 -22.42 -10.30
C GLU A 288 18.89 -23.10 -9.15
N ARG A 289 17.99 -24.06 -9.43
CA ARG A 289 17.37 -24.89 -8.38
C ARG A 289 18.42 -25.61 -7.53
N PHE A 290 19.56 -25.94 -8.12
CA PHE A 290 20.65 -26.63 -7.45
C PHE A 290 21.84 -25.71 -7.12
N ALA A 291 22.03 -24.61 -7.87
CA ALA A 291 23.13 -23.66 -7.63
C ALA A 291 23.01 -22.87 -6.32
N ASN A 292 21.80 -22.77 -5.75
CA ASN A 292 21.54 -22.04 -4.50
C ASN A 292 21.51 -22.93 -3.25
N LEU A 293 21.76 -24.24 -3.40
CA LEU A 293 21.93 -25.13 -2.27
C LEU A 293 23.27 -24.83 -1.56
N PRO A 294 23.34 -24.89 -0.21
CA PRO A 294 24.61 -24.81 0.50
C PRO A 294 25.63 -25.78 -0.11
N SER A 295 26.90 -25.40 -0.19
CA SER A 295 27.95 -26.20 -0.83
C SER A 295 28.03 -27.64 -0.27
N CYS A 296 27.69 -27.83 1.01
CA CYS A 296 27.60 -29.16 1.61
C CYS A 296 26.49 -30.05 1.02
N VAL A 297 25.38 -29.46 0.57
CA VAL A 297 24.26 -30.16 -0.08
C VAL A 297 24.54 -30.39 -1.56
N GLN A 298 25.20 -29.44 -2.23
CA GLN A 298 25.68 -29.62 -3.60
C GLN A 298 26.67 -30.79 -3.69
N ASN A 299 27.67 -30.82 -2.80
CA ASN A 299 28.65 -31.91 -2.72
C ASN A 299 28.00 -33.26 -2.40
N ALA A 300 26.92 -33.28 -1.61
CA ALA A 300 26.20 -34.52 -1.30
C ALA A 300 25.43 -35.07 -2.51
N LEU A 301 24.84 -34.20 -3.33
CA LEU A 301 24.12 -34.59 -4.54
C LEU A 301 25.05 -35.06 -5.67
N GLU A 302 26.25 -34.47 -5.78
CA GLU A 302 27.27 -34.90 -6.74
C GLU A 302 27.84 -36.30 -6.42
N ASN A 303 27.83 -36.72 -5.15
CA ASN A 303 28.32 -38.04 -4.73
C ASN A 303 27.28 -39.17 -4.84
N ILE A 304 26.05 -38.87 -5.29
CA ILE A 304 24.97 -39.84 -5.49
C ILE A 304 24.77 -40.17 -6.99
N GLY A 305 25.52 -39.52 -7.89
CA GLY A 305 25.52 -39.74 -9.34
C GLY A 305 26.56 -40.75 -9.82
#